data_AF-A0A3M1PM96-F1
#
_entry.id   AF-A0A3M1PM96-F1
#
_cell.length_a   1.000
_cell.length_b   1.000
_cell.length_c   1.000
_cell.angle_alpha   90.00
_cell.angle_beta   90.00
_cell.angle_gamma   90.00
#
_symmetry.space_group_name_H-M   'P 1'
#
loop_
_entity.id
_entity.type
_entity.pdbx_description
1 polymer ?
#
loop_
_entity_poly.entity_id
_entity_poly.type
_entity_poly.pdbx_seq_one_letter_code
_entity_poly.pdbx_strand_id
1 'polypeptide(L)'
;MSAQSPQAIIEQKMREISELGSYEMVHLFSQEGLPLAEYYKDRVIAKDRLAEISVLFGEIKKMADVMGKISNIKEFIVEGTNRRKIVFRFFPAFQQEVVLALVVPPKKSYRGHTNALIRTIEKLSF
;
A
#
# COMPACT_ATOMS: atom_id res chain seq x y z
N MET A 1 -23.40 2.85 -20.34
CA MET A 1 -22.80 2.66 -19.00
C MET A 1 -21.44 3.32 -19.03
N SER A 2 -21.18 4.33 -18.21
CA SER A 2 -19.85 4.95 -18.12
C SER A 2 -18.85 3.93 -17.57
N ALA A 3 -17.72 3.74 -18.24
CA ALA A 3 -16.65 2.92 -17.70
C ALA A 3 -16.21 3.48 -16.33
N GLN A 4 -16.11 2.63 -15.30
CA GLN A 4 -15.58 3.05 -14.00
C GLN A 4 -14.12 3.46 -14.17
N SER A 5 -13.70 4.53 -13.50
CA SER A 5 -12.29 4.94 -13.50
C SER A 5 -11.41 3.86 -12.86
N PRO A 6 -10.14 3.73 -13.27
CA PRO A 6 -9.19 2.81 -12.63
C PRO A 6 -9.13 3.00 -11.11
N GLN A 7 -9.14 4.25 -10.64
CA GLN A 7 -9.20 4.57 -9.22
C GLN A 7 -10.42 3.96 -8.53
N ALA A 8 -11.62 4.12 -9.10
CA ALA A 8 -12.85 3.58 -8.51
C ALA A 8 -12.81 2.04 -8.39
N ILE A 9 -12.23 1.35 -9.37
CA ILE A 9 -12.07 -0.11 -9.33
C ILE A 9 -11.09 -0.52 -8.22
N ILE A 10 -9.99 0.21 -8.08
CA ILE A 10 -8.98 -0.03 -7.03
C ILE A 10 -9.58 0.20 -5.64
N GLU A 11 -10.25 1.33 -5.44
CA GLU A 11 -10.90 1.68 -4.16
C GLU A 11 -12.02 0.70 -3.80
N GLN A 12 -12.79 0.24 -4.78
CA GLN A 12 -13.78 -0.83 -4.56
C GLN A 12 -13.11 -2.12 -4.08
N LYS A 13 -11.97 -2.50 -4.67
CA LYS A 13 -11.24 -3.69 -4.23
C LYS A 13 -10.64 -3.52 -2.83
N MET A 14 -10.13 -2.33 -2.53
CA MET A 14 -9.66 -1.96 -1.19
C MET A 14 -10.79 -2.07 -0.14
N ARG A 15 -11.99 -1.59 -0.48
CA ARG A 15 -13.19 -1.71 0.35
C ARG A 15 -13.52 -3.15 0.66
N GLU A 16 -13.63 -4.01 -0.35
CA GLU A 16 -13.93 -5.44 -0.17
C GLU A 16 -12.95 -6.13 0.80
N ILE A 17 -11.65 -5.87 0.64
CA ILE A 17 -10.63 -6.48 1.50
C ILE A 17 -10.72 -5.95 2.94
N SER A 18 -11.01 -4.66 3.09
CA SER A 18 -11.19 -4.03 4.39
C SER A 18 -12.46 -4.53 5.10
N GLU A 19 -13.53 -4.82 4.35
CA GLU A 19 -14.77 -5.42 4.87
C GLU A 19 -14.58 -6.87 5.35
N LEU A 20 -13.65 -7.62 4.75
CA LEU A 20 -13.19 -8.91 5.28
C LEU A 20 -12.35 -8.80 6.57
N GLY A 21 -12.06 -7.57 7.02
CA GLY A 21 -11.30 -7.27 8.23
C GLY A 21 -9.80 -7.47 8.07
N SER A 22 -9.29 -7.49 6.83
CA SER A 22 -7.85 -7.62 6.57
C SER A 22 -7.10 -6.30 6.67
N TYR A 23 -7.78 -5.17 6.44
CA TYR A 23 -7.24 -3.82 6.58
C TYR A 23 -8.16 -2.98 7.47
N GLU A 24 -7.56 -2.14 8.33
CA GLU A 24 -8.24 -1.02 8.98
C GLU A 24 -8.21 0.23 8.09
N MET A 25 -7.13 0.38 7.33
CA MET A 25 -6.90 1.50 6.39
C MET A 25 -5.94 1.04 5.29
N VAL A 26 -6.13 1.53 4.07
CA VAL A 26 -5.24 1.28 2.94
C VAL A 26 -5.15 2.51 2.04
N HIS A 27 -3.93 2.85 1.64
CA HIS A 27 -3.63 3.91 0.68
C HIS A 27 -2.70 3.37 -0.40
N LEU A 28 -2.90 3.83 -1.62
CA LEU A 28 -1.95 3.74 -2.71
C LEU A 28 -1.38 5.13 -2.95
N PHE A 29 -0.06 5.27 -2.84
CA PHE A 29 0.65 6.50 -3.13
C PHE A 29 1.58 6.32 -4.33
N SER A 30 1.85 7.43 -5.03
CA SER A 30 3.01 7.54 -5.92
C SER A 30 4.31 7.49 -5.12
N GLN A 31 5.44 7.39 -5.84
CA GLN A 31 6.76 7.49 -5.24
C GLN A 31 7.00 8.81 -4.50
N GLU A 32 6.31 9.88 -4.89
CA GLU A 32 6.40 11.22 -4.29
C GLU A 32 5.40 11.42 -3.14
N GLY A 33 4.62 10.39 -2.78
CA GLY A 33 3.63 10.45 -1.71
C GLY A 33 2.29 11.03 -2.14
N LEU A 34 2.05 11.23 -3.45
CA LEU A 34 0.75 11.69 -3.93
C LEU A 34 -0.28 10.55 -3.83
N PRO A 35 -1.48 10.80 -3.28
CA PRO A 35 -2.51 9.78 -3.15
C PRO A 35 -3.13 9.44 -4.51
N LEU A 36 -3.13 8.15 -4.85
CA LEU A 36 -3.71 7.62 -6.09
C LEU A 36 -5.05 6.92 -5.85
N ALA A 37 -5.20 6.25 -4.71
CA ALA A 37 -6.43 5.59 -4.28
C ALA A 37 -6.39 5.36 -2.77
N GLU A 38 -7.53 5.38 -2.09
CA GLU A 38 -7.59 5.08 -0.65
C GLU A 38 -8.92 4.49 -0.21
N TYR A 39 -8.88 3.74 0.90
CA TYR A 39 -10.08 3.34 1.62
C TYR A 39 -9.78 3.17 3.11
N TYR A 40 -10.68 3.67 3.94
CA TYR A 40 -10.70 3.44 5.39
C TYR A 40 -12.12 3.62 5.92
N LYS A 41 -12.49 2.83 6.93
CA LYS A 41 -13.72 3.07 7.71
C LYS A 41 -13.46 4.14 8.77
N ASP A 42 -12.38 3.95 9.50
CA ASP A 42 -11.91 4.86 10.55
C ASP A 42 -10.51 5.37 10.20
N ARG A 43 -10.28 6.67 10.38
CA ARG A 43 -8.96 7.26 10.17
C ARG A 43 -8.08 7.01 11.38
N VAL A 44 -7.43 5.85 11.41
CA VAL A 44 -6.49 5.46 12.48
C VAL A 44 -5.14 6.15 12.40
N ILE A 45 -4.71 6.58 11.21
CA ILE A 45 -3.46 7.32 10.98
C ILE A 45 -3.75 8.47 10.02
N ALA A 46 -3.11 9.62 10.23
CA ALA A 46 -3.19 10.73 9.29
C ALA A 46 -2.58 10.34 7.94
N LYS A 47 -3.28 10.67 6.86
CA LYS A 47 -2.86 10.39 5.48
C LYS A 47 -1.47 10.96 5.18
N ASP A 48 -1.25 12.22 5.54
CA ASP A 48 0.03 12.91 5.28
C ASP A 48 1.19 12.21 5.98
N ARG A 49 0.95 11.71 7.20
CA ARG A 49 1.94 10.92 7.95
C ARG A 49 2.27 9.60 7.26
N LEU A 50 1.27 8.92 6.69
CA LEU A 50 1.51 7.69 5.92
C LEU A 50 2.26 7.98 4.62
N ALA A 51 1.95 9.08 3.94
CA ALA A 51 2.65 9.51 2.74
C ALA A 51 4.14 9.82 3.05
N GLU A 52 4.41 10.62 4.08
CA GLU A 52 5.77 10.94 4.56
C GLU A 52 6.60 9.67 4.83
N ILE A 53 6.04 8.72 5.58
CA ILE A 53 6.73 7.45 5.89
C ILE A 53 6.93 6.60 4.63
N SER A 54 5.96 6.61 3.72
CA SER A 54 6.07 5.87 2.45
C SER A 54 7.24 6.38 1.60
N VAL A 55 7.39 7.71 1.52
CA VAL A 55 8.53 8.35 0.84
C VAL A 55 9.84 8.00 1.53
N LEU A 56 9.91 8.12 2.86
CA LEU A 56 11.09 7.76 3.65
C LEU A 56 11.53 6.30 3.41
N PHE A 57 10.59 5.34 3.42
CA PHE A 57 10.90 3.95 3.14
C PHE A 57 11.26 3.69 1.67
N GLY A 58 10.74 4.49 0.74
CA GLY A 58 11.21 4.51 -0.64
C GLY A 58 12.69 4.90 -0.75
N GLU A 59 13.13 5.92 -0.01
CA GLU A 59 14.54 6.33 0.02
C GLU A 59 15.44 5.28 0.72
N ILE A 60 14.98 4.69 1.82
CA ILE A 60 15.69 3.59 2.50
C ILE A 60 15.83 2.38 1.56
N LYS A 61 14.79 2.05 0.79
CA LYS A 61 14.83 0.99 -0.22
C LYS A 61 15.91 1.25 -1.27
N LYS A 62 15.98 2.47 -1.81
CA LYS A 62 17.02 2.88 -2.77
C LYS A 62 18.41 2.77 -2.16
N MET A 63 18.58 3.24 -0.92
CA MET A 63 19.87 3.21 -0.24
C MET A 63 20.35 1.77 0.07
N ALA A 64 19.43 0.88 0.44
CA ALA A 64 19.76 -0.52 0.72
C ALA A 64 20.28 -1.27 -0.52
N ASP A 65 19.76 -0.93 -1.70
CA ASP A 65 20.25 -1.43 -2.98
C ASP A 65 21.70 -0.99 -3.23
N VAL A 66 21.98 0.31 -3.00
CA VAL A 66 23.32 0.91 -3.18
C VAL A 66 24.36 0.38 -2.18
N MET A 67 24.03 0.33 -0.89
CA MET A 67 25.01 0.04 0.16
C MET A 67 25.23 -1.45 0.41
N GLY A 68 24.18 -2.26 0.30
CA GLY A 68 24.19 -3.64 0.79
C GLY A 68 24.06 -4.70 -0.30
N LYS A 69 23.88 -4.31 -1.57
CA LYS A 69 23.38 -5.20 -2.64
C LYS A 69 22.10 -5.94 -2.25
N ILE A 70 21.33 -5.39 -1.30
CA ILE A 70 20.01 -5.89 -0.92
C ILE A 70 19.05 -5.35 -1.97
N SER A 71 19.15 -5.95 -3.15
CA SER A 71 18.25 -5.64 -4.25
C SER A 71 16.87 -6.24 -3.95
N ASN A 72 15.83 -5.58 -4.46
CA ASN A 72 14.46 -6.12 -4.47
C ASN A 72 13.74 -6.18 -3.10
N ILE A 73 13.95 -5.19 -2.22
CA ILE A 73 13.08 -5.03 -1.04
C ILE A 73 11.66 -4.69 -1.52
N LYS A 74 10.74 -5.62 -1.32
CA LYS A 74 9.33 -5.47 -1.74
C LYS A 74 8.42 -4.93 -0.64
N GLU A 75 8.86 -5.00 0.61
CA GLU A 75 8.00 -4.80 1.77
C GLU A 75 8.79 -4.28 2.96
N PHE A 76 8.28 -3.23 3.59
CA PHE A 76 8.65 -2.84 4.94
C PHE A 76 7.45 -3.05 5.87
N ILE A 77 7.71 -3.52 7.08
CA ILE A 77 6.68 -3.76 8.10
C ILE A 77 7.12 -3.05 9.38
N VAL A 78 6.26 -2.20 9.91
CA VAL A 78 6.37 -1.63 11.25
C VAL A 78 5.30 -2.29 12.11
N GLU A 79 5.72 -3.03 13.13
CA GLU A 79 4.81 -3.70 14.07
C GLU A 79 4.83 -2.99 15.43
N GLY A 80 3.66 -2.56 15.89
CA GLY A 80 3.48 -1.99 17.22
C GLY A 80 3.44 -3.06 18.30
N THR A 81 3.55 -2.65 19.57
CA THR A 81 3.46 -3.55 20.74
C THR A 81 2.13 -4.29 20.83
N ASN A 82 1.05 -3.71 20.27
CA ASN A 82 -0.27 -4.33 20.16
C ASN A 82 -0.41 -5.32 18.99
N ARG A 83 0.67 -5.63 18.27
CA ARG A 83 0.73 -6.48 17.06
C ARG A 83 -0.03 -5.93 15.83
N ARG A 84 -0.51 -4.69 15.89
CA ARG A 84 -0.98 -3.97 14.70
C ARG A 84 0.23 -3.68 13.82
N LYS A 85 0.07 -3.85 12.51
CA LYS A 85 1.15 -3.62 11.55
C LYS A 85 0.81 -2.47 10.63
N ILE A 86 1.83 -1.67 10.29
CA ILE A 86 1.80 -0.80 9.13
C ILE A 86 2.73 -1.43 8.10
N VAL A 87 2.20 -1.73 6.93
CA VAL A 87 2.92 -2.42 5.86
C VAL A 87 3.03 -1.50 4.66
N PHE A 88 4.21 -1.42 4.07
CA PHE A 88 4.50 -0.63 2.87
C PHE A 88 4.99 -1.57 1.78
N ARG A 89 4.19 -1.72 0.71
CA ARG A 89 4.51 -2.60 -0.44
C ARG A 89 4.86 -1.77 -1.66
N PHE A 90 6.08 -1.94 -2.15
CA PHE A 90 6.60 -1.24 -3.32
C PHE A 90 6.47 -2.14 -4.54
N PHE A 91 5.93 -1.61 -5.64
CA PHE A 91 5.78 -2.33 -6.91
C PHE A 91 5.61 -1.35 -8.08
N PRO A 92 5.95 -1.75 -9.31
CA PRO A 92 5.73 -0.92 -10.49
C PRO A 92 4.25 -0.88 -10.90
N ALA A 93 3.71 0.31 -11.13
CA ALA A 93 2.37 0.55 -11.68
C ALA A 93 2.31 1.97 -12.28
N PHE A 94 1.42 2.24 -13.23
CA PHE A 94 1.27 3.55 -13.88
C PHE A 94 2.58 4.19 -14.34
N GLN A 95 3.47 3.37 -14.94
CA GLN A 95 4.82 3.76 -15.41
C GLN A 95 5.75 4.33 -14.31
N GLN A 96 5.45 4.08 -13.04
CA GLN A 96 6.24 4.54 -11.90
C GLN A 96 6.32 3.48 -10.81
N GLU A 97 7.17 3.68 -9.81
CA GLU A 97 7.07 2.91 -8.57
C GLU A 97 5.94 3.49 -7.71
N VAL A 98 5.06 2.63 -7.22
CA VAL A 98 4.00 3.01 -6.29
C VAL A 98 4.17 2.26 -4.98
N VAL A 99 3.53 2.77 -3.93
CA VAL A 99 3.55 2.18 -2.61
C VAL A 99 2.15 2.00 -2.07
N LEU A 100 1.82 0.75 -1.73
CA LEU A 100 0.59 0.43 -1.02
C LEU A 100 0.90 0.40 0.49
N ALA A 101 0.36 1.38 1.21
CA ALA A 101 0.46 1.51 2.66
C ALA A 101 -0.82 0.96 3.31
N LEU A 102 -0.70 -0.08 4.16
CA LEU A 102 -1.82 -0.76 4.82
C LEU A 102 -1.64 -0.73 6.33
N VAL A 103 -2.72 -0.46 7.04
CA VAL A 103 -2.84 -0.71 8.48
C VAL A 103 -3.56 -2.04 8.66
N VAL A 104 -2.85 -3.02 9.21
CA VAL A 104 -3.34 -4.39 9.40
C VAL A 104 -3.66 -4.59 10.88
N PRO A 105 -4.89 -4.99 11.22
CA PRO A 105 -5.28 -5.23 12.61
C PRO A 105 -4.52 -6.44 13.21
N PRO A 106 -4.44 -6.52 14.55
CA PRO A 106 -3.74 -7.60 15.23
C PRO A 106 -4.26 -8.98 14.81
N LYS A 107 -3.33 -9.94 14.66
CA LYS A 107 -3.61 -11.36 14.35
C LYS A 107 -4.29 -11.62 12.99
N LYS A 108 -4.44 -10.62 12.12
CA LYS A 108 -4.97 -10.83 10.76
C LYS A 108 -3.85 -11.04 9.74
N SER A 109 -4.12 -11.89 8.75
CA SER A 109 -3.25 -12.07 7.58
C SER A 109 -3.67 -11.07 6.50
N TYR A 110 -2.69 -10.54 5.78
CA TYR A 110 -2.92 -9.52 4.74
C TYR A 110 -2.34 -9.92 3.38
N ARG A 111 -1.20 -10.64 3.37
CA ARG A 111 -0.37 -10.91 2.19
C ARG A 111 -1.15 -11.43 0.97
N GLY A 112 -2.08 -12.37 1.17
CA GLY A 112 -2.87 -12.94 0.08
C GLY A 112 -3.75 -11.90 -0.61
N HIS A 113 -4.52 -11.14 0.17
CA HIS A 113 -5.37 -10.07 -0.33
C HIS A 113 -4.55 -8.92 -0.93
N THR A 114 -3.42 -8.58 -0.33
CA THR A 114 -2.50 -7.55 -0.84
C THR A 114 -1.91 -7.93 -2.18
N ASN A 115 -1.47 -9.17 -2.35
CA ASN A 115 -0.96 -9.66 -3.63
C ASN A 115 -2.06 -9.66 -4.71
N ALA A 116 -3.30 -9.99 -4.34
CA ALA A 116 -4.43 -9.93 -5.28
C ALA A 116 -4.73 -8.48 -5.70
N LEU A 117 -4.74 -7.53 -4.76
CA LEU A 117 -4.93 -6.11 -5.04
C LEU A 117 -3.82 -5.55 -5.95
N ILE A 118 -2.55 -5.88 -5.68
CA ILE A 118 -1.41 -5.48 -6.52
C ILE A 118 -1.62 -5.95 -7.96
N ARG A 119 -1.97 -7.22 -8.17
CA ARG A 119 -2.26 -7.76 -9.51
C ARG A 119 -3.41 -7.03 -10.21
N THR A 120 -4.43 -6.60 -9.47
CA THR A 120 -5.52 -5.79 -10.03
C THR A 120 -5.01 -4.42 -10.47
N ILE A 121 -4.19 -3.75 -9.65
CA ILE A 121 -3.63 -2.44 -9.96
C ILE A 121 -2.71 -2.52 -11.18
N GLU A 122 -1.83 -3.52 -11.23
CA GLU A 122 -0.92 -3.76 -12.37
C GLU A 122 -1.73 -3.92 -13.67
N LYS A 123 -2.82 -4.71 -13.65
CA LYS A 123 -3.70 -4.88 -14.83
C LYS A 123 -4.38 -3.61 -15.33
N LEU A 124 -4.63 -2.65 -14.44
CA LEU A 124 -5.26 -1.36 -14.76
C LEU A 124 -4.24 -0.29 -15.16
N SER A 125 -2.95 -0.61 -15.06
CA SER A 125 -1.83 0.31 -15.30
C SER A 125 -1.23 0.19 -16.70
N PHE A 126 -1.75 -0.71 -17.54
CA PHE A 126 -1.31 -0.97 -18.91
C PHE A 126 -2.03 -0.06 -19.91
#